data_AF-A0A973WA02-F1
#
_entry.id   AF-A0A973WA02-F1
#
_cell.length_a   1.000
_cell.length_b   1.000
_cell.length_c   1.000
_cell.angle_alpha   90.00
_cell.angle_beta   90.00
_cell.angle_gamma   90.00
#
_symmetry.space_group_name_H-M   'P 1'
#
loop_
_entity.id
_entity.type
_entity.pdbx_description
1 polymer ?
#
loop_
_entity_poly.entity_id
_entity_poly.type
_entity_poly.pdbx_seq_one_letter_code
_entity_poly.pdbx_strand_id
1 'polypeptide(L)'
;MPLFIRDDDVDALAAKLQVATKSRTKTEAVRLALEHELQRVREKQPASERAAASIAISRTMGPGGGSFDMKTFTDDMWGDI
;
A
#
# COMPACT_ATOMS: atom_id res chain seq x y z
N MET A 1 5.22 20.57 -8.84
CA MET A 1 4.11 21.52 -8.67
C MET A 1 4.26 22.24 -7.34
N PRO A 2 4.01 23.56 -7.29
CA PRO A 2 4.03 24.31 -6.03
C PRO A 2 2.84 23.90 -5.15
N LEU A 3 3.09 23.65 -3.86
CA LEU A 3 2.05 23.43 -2.87
C LEU A 3 1.50 24.79 -2.43
N PHE A 4 0.23 25.06 -2.71
CA PHE A 4 -0.45 26.27 -2.24
C PHE A 4 -1.20 25.97 -0.95
N ILE A 5 -0.69 26.50 0.15
CA ILE A 5 -1.33 26.46 1.46
C ILE A 5 -1.95 27.84 1.68
N ARG A 6 -3.27 27.89 1.91
CA ARG A 6 -4.01 29.16 2.12
C ARG A 6 -4.04 29.61 3.57
N ASP A 7 -3.73 28.71 4.48
CA ASP A 7 -3.76 28.92 5.91
C ASP A 7 -2.32 29.14 6.41
N ASP A 8 -2.10 30.28 7.06
CA ASP A 8 -0.77 30.71 7.50
C ASP A 8 -0.20 29.79 8.59
N ASP A 9 -1.05 29.21 9.45
CA ASP A 9 -0.62 28.28 10.49
C ASP A 9 -0.15 26.97 9.85
N VAL A 10 -0.86 26.49 8.83
CA VAL A 10 -0.47 25.27 8.08
C VAL A 10 0.81 25.51 7.27
N ASP A 11 1.01 26.70 6.70
CA ASP A 11 2.26 27.01 5.99
C ASP A 11 3.46 27.09 6.95
N ALA A 12 3.26 27.66 8.14
CA ALA A 12 4.27 27.66 9.19
C ALA A 12 4.64 26.24 9.66
N LEU A 13 3.66 25.34 9.77
CA LEU A 13 3.90 23.92 10.05
C LEU A 13 4.69 23.24 8.93
N ALA A 14 4.33 23.48 7.67
CA ALA A 14 5.05 22.93 6.51
C ALA A 14 6.50 23.43 6.44
N ALA A 15 6.74 24.71 6.79
CA ALA A 15 8.09 25.28 6.87
C ALA A 15 8.91 24.66 8.00
N LYS A 16 8.33 24.51 9.21
CA LYS A 16 8.98 23.84 10.35
C LYS A 16 9.32 22.39 10.00
N LEU A 17 8.39 21.69 9.36
CA LEU A 17 8.59 20.32 8.93
C LEU A 17 9.73 20.21 7.91
N GLN A 18 9.78 21.11 6.92
CA GLN A 18 10.86 21.15 5.94
C GLN A 18 12.24 21.29 6.60
N VAL A 19 12.37 22.17 7.59
CA VAL A 19 13.63 22.35 8.34
C VAL A 19 13.96 21.09 9.15
N ALA A 20 12.97 20.50 9.82
CA ALA A 20 13.15 19.30 10.62
C ALA A 20 13.55 18.06 9.79
N THR A 21 12.95 17.89 8.61
CA THR A 21 13.24 16.77 7.69
C THR A 21 14.39 17.05 6.74
N LYS A 22 14.94 18.28 6.75
CA LYS A 22 15.97 18.77 5.81
C LYS A 22 15.56 18.59 4.34
N SER A 23 14.26 18.66 4.05
CA SER A 23 13.74 18.49 2.69
C SER A 23 14.04 19.73 1.83
N ARG A 24 14.27 19.53 0.53
CA ARG A 24 14.61 20.62 -0.40
C ARG A 24 13.45 21.57 -0.61
N THR A 25 12.21 21.07 -0.51
CA THR A 25 11.00 21.86 -0.68
C THR A 25 9.96 21.55 0.41
N LYS A 26 9.08 22.52 0.71
CA LYS A 26 7.91 22.31 1.56
C LYS A 26 7.02 21.18 1.03
N THR A 27 6.86 21.08 -0.30
CA THR A 27 6.09 20.02 -0.95
C THR A 27 6.64 18.62 -0.64
N GLU A 28 7.96 18.44 -0.70
CA GLU A 28 8.59 17.16 -0.36
C GLU A 28 8.42 16.82 1.13
N ALA A 29 8.61 17.80 2.01
CA ALA A 29 8.41 17.61 3.44
C ALA A 29 6.98 17.16 3.77
N VAL A 30 6.00 17.86 3.19
CA VAL A 30 4.57 17.55 3.38
C VAL A 30 4.21 16.20 2.76
N ARG A 31 4.72 15.87 1.57
CA ARG A 31 4.52 14.55 0.97
C ARG A 31 5.00 13.44 1.90
N LEU A 32 6.22 13.55 2.41
CA LEU A 32 6.81 12.55 3.30
C LEU A 32 5.99 12.39 4.59
N ALA A 33 5.53 13.49 5.18
CA ALA A 33 4.67 13.42 6.37
C ALA A 33 3.34 12.72 6.08
N LEU A 34 2.71 13.00 4.94
CA LEU A 34 1.46 12.33 4.54
C LEU A 34 1.67 10.84 4.28
N GLU A 35 2.78 10.45 3.64
CA GLU A 35 3.14 9.05 3.42
C GLU A 35 3.33 8.31 4.74
N HIS A 36 4.06 8.91 5.68
CA HIS A 36 4.26 8.34 7.02
C HIS A 36 2.95 8.22 7.80
N GLU A 37 2.06 9.22 7.72
CA GLU A 37 0.78 9.16 8.42
C GLU A 37 -0.15 8.11 7.81
N LEU A 38 -0.21 8.01 6.48
CA LEU A 38 -0.93 6.93 5.79
C LEU A 38 -0.37 5.56 6.20
N GLN A 39 0.94 5.42 6.30
CA GLN A 39 1.55 4.19 6.78
C GLN A 39 1.13 3.88 8.22
N ARG A 40 1.18 4.85 9.14
CA ARG A 40 0.75 4.68 10.54
C ARG A 40 -0.73 4.28 10.64
N VAL A 41 -1.60 4.89 9.83
CA VAL A 41 -3.01 4.53 9.77
C VAL A 41 -3.17 3.09 9.27
N ARG A 42 -2.45 2.69 8.23
CA ARG A 42 -2.45 1.31 7.71
C ARG A 42 -1.90 0.30 8.71
N GLU A 43 -0.90 0.67 9.51
CA GLU A 43 -0.33 -0.20 10.55
C GLU A 43 -1.24 -0.33 11.76
N LYS A 44 -1.99 0.72 12.10
CA LYS A 44 -3.00 0.68 13.17
C LYS A 44 -4.25 -0.12 12.78
N GLN A 45 -4.52 -0.33 11.49
CA GLN A 45 -5.61 -1.19 11.06
C GLN A 45 -5.33 -2.64 11.47
N PRO A 46 -6.28 -3.31 12.15
CA PRO A 46 -6.12 -4.71 12.55
C PRO A 46 -5.84 -5.59 11.32
N ALA A 47 -5.02 -6.63 11.50
CA ALA A 47 -4.61 -7.51 10.40
C ALA A 47 -5.79 -8.11 9.61
N SER A 48 -6.95 -8.28 10.27
CA SER A 48 -8.21 -8.69 9.65
C SER A 48 -8.72 -7.72 8.60
N GLU A 49 -8.62 -6.40 8.83
CA GLU A 49 -9.05 -5.37 7.86
C GLU A 49 -8.07 -5.30 6.68
N ARG A 50 -6.76 -5.44 6.94
CA ARG A 50 -5.75 -5.51 5.87
C ARG A 50 -5.93 -6.73 4.97
N ALA A 51 -6.31 -7.87 5.56
CA ALA A 51 -6.56 -9.11 4.84
C ALA A 51 -7.96 -9.18 4.19
N ALA A 52 -8.87 -8.25 4.52
CA ALA A 52 -10.25 -8.29 4.05
C ALA A 52 -10.35 -8.26 2.51
N ALA A 53 -9.49 -7.49 1.83
CA ALA A 53 -9.45 -7.48 0.37
C ALA A 53 -9.01 -8.83 -0.20
N SER A 54 -7.94 -9.42 0.33
CA SER A 54 -7.47 -10.75 -0.11
C SER A 54 -8.48 -11.86 0.20
N ILE A 55 -9.16 -11.78 1.35
CA ILE A 55 -10.23 -12.70 1.75
C ILE A 55 -11.46 -12.53 0.84
N ALA A 56 -11.79 -11.30 0.43
CA ALA A 56 -12.88 -11.06 -0.51
C ALA A 56 -12.57 -11.68 -1.88
N ILE A 57 -11.34 -11.50 -2.38
CA ILE A 57 -10.91 -12.12 -3.64
C ILE A 57 -10.91 -13.65 -3.52
N SER A 58 -10.41 -14.23 -2.42
CA SER A 58 -10.45 -15.70 -2.23
C SER A 58 -11.88 -16.24 -2.14
N ARG A 59 -12.81 -15.49 -1.53
CA ARG A 59 -14.24 -15.84 -1.52
C ARG A 59 -14.85 -15.81 -2.92
N THR A 60 -14.45 -14.87 -3.79
CA THR A 60 -14.92 -14.85 -5.19
C THR A 60 -14.34 -15.98 -6.04
N MET A 61 -13.13 -16.44 -5.73
CA MET A 61 -12.51 -17.57 -6.43
C MET A 61 -13.16 -18.93 -6.08
N GLY A 62 -13.98 -18.99 -5.03
CA GLY A 62 -14.62 -20.22 -4.56
C GLY A 62 -13.65 -21.14 -3.80
N PRO A 63 -14.17 -22.22 -3.17
CA PRO A 63 -13.28 -23.23 -2.59
C PRO A 63 -12.40 -23.79 -3.71
N GLY A 64 -11.08 -23.86 -3.48
CA GLY A 64 -10.10 -24.47 -4.40
C GLY A 64 -10.25 -25.99 -4.54
N GLY A 65 -11.48 -26.48 -4.64
CA GLY A 65 -11.85 -27.88 -4.85
C GLY A 65 -12.11 -28.18 -6.33
N GLY A 66 -11.37 -27.53 -7.23
CA GLY A 66 -11.28 -27.99 -8.61
C GLY A 66 -10.42 -29.24 -8.62
N SER A 67 -10.85 -30.29 -9.32
CA SER A 67 -10.12 -31.53 -9.57
C SER A 67 -8.86 -31.29 -10.43
N PHE A 68 -8.00 -30.37 -10.01
CA PHE A 68 -6.78 -30.02 -10.70
C PHE A 68 -5.77 -31.13 -10.46
N ASP A 69 -5.66 -32.03 -11.44
CA ASP A 69 -4.67 -33.08 -11.43
C ASP A 69 -3.29 -32.51 -11.74
N MET A 70 -2.58 -32.17 -10.67
CA MET A 70 -1.20 -31.67 -10.73
C MET A 70 -0.26 -32.63 -11.47
N LYS A 71 -0.53 -33.94 -11.46
CA LYS A 71 0.30 -34.92 -12.14
C LYS A 71 0.11 -34.80 -13.64
N THR A 72 -1.13 -34.83 -14.14
CA THR A 72 -1.40 -34.67 -15.58
C THR A 72 -0.88 -33.34 -16.12
N PHE A 73 -1.09 -32.24 -15.37
CA PHE A 73 -0.59 -30.92 -15.77
C PHE A 73 0.95 -30.88 -15.86
N THR A 74 1.63 -31.56 -14.95
CA THR A 74 3.10 -31.62 -14.95
C THR A 74 3.60 -32.54 -16.05
N ASP A 75 2.98 -33.70 -16.25
CA ASP A 75 3.34 -34.64 -17.33
C ASP A 75 3.18 -33.97 -18.72
N ASP A 76 2.15 -33.15 -18.94
CA ASP A 76 1.98 -32.38 -20.18
C ASP A 76 3.05 -31.29 -20.37
N MET A 77 3.51 -30.65 -19.28
CA MET A 77 4.57 -29.63 -19.34
C MET A 77 5.95 -30.21 -19.64
N TRP A 78 6.19 -31.46 -19.23
CA TRP A 78 7.50 -32.09 -19.31
C TRP A 78 7.60 -33.20 -20.36
N GLY A 79 6.46 -33.64 -20.93
CA GLY A 79 6.30 -34.51 -22.09
C GLY A 79 7.18 -35.76 -22.09
N ASP A 80 6.59 -36.93 -21.79
CA ASP A 80 7.16 -38.29 -21.86
C ASP A 80 8.58 -38.35 -22.47
N ILE A 81 9.58 -38.19 -21.60
CA ILE A 81 10.98 -38.56 -21.88
C ILE A 81 11.17 -40.04 -21.59
#